data_AF-A0A948TEM1-F1
#
_entry.id   AF-A0A948TEM1-F1
#
_cell.length_a   1.000
_cell.length_b   1.000
_cell.length_c   1.000
_cell.angle_alpha   90.00
_cell.angle_beta   90.00
_cell.angle_gamma   90.00
#
_symmetry.space_group_name_H-M   'P 1'
#
loop_
_entity.id
_entity.type
_entity.pdbx_description
1 polymer ?
#
loop_
_entity_poly.entity_id
_entity_poly.type
_entity_poly.pdbx_seq_one_letter_code
_entity_poly.pdbx_strand_id
1 'polypeptide(L)'
;MKKILFLAVMAVMCTQTIDAQRKGGEKRTPEQMVENLDKKLDLTDEQEKQITALYKDFFNQKVSREDRKAKMDELNSKISSLLTDEQKAKFDKMKSEPRKRVR
;
A
#
# COMPACT_ATOMS: atom_id res chain seq x y z
N MET A 1 -3.46 14.94 7.29
CA MET A 1 -4.00 16.30 7.51
C MET A 1 -5.48 16.24 7.22
N LYS A 2 -6.31 16.53 8.21
CA LYS A 2 -7.75 16.71 7.98
C LYS A 2 -7.92 17.81 6.93
N LYS A 3 -8.24 17.43 5.69
CA LYS A 3 -8.71 18.35 4.66
C LYS A 3 -10.05 17.84 4.16
N ILE A 4 -11.06 18.47 4.73
CA ILE A 4 -12.36 18.78 4.16
C ILE A 4 -12.37 18.62 2.62
N LEU A 5 -13.34 17.84 2.13
CA LEU A 5 -14.07 18.01 0.89
C LEU A 5 -13.25 18.10 -0.41
N PHE A 6 -13.42 17.16 -1.34
CA PHE A 6 -13.58 17.51 -2.75
C PHE A 6 -14.28 16.40 -3.55
N LEU A 7 -15.60 16.50 -3.58
CA LEU A 7 -16.44 15.93 -4.62
C LEU A 7 -16.49 16.98 -5.74
N ALA A 8 -15.62 16.86 -6.75
CA ALA A 8 -15.74 17.68 -7.96
C ALA A 8 -15.05 17.04 -9.18
N VAL A 9 -15.89 16.80 -10.19
CA VAL A 9 -15.64 17.03 -11.62
C VAL A 9 -14.61 16.13 -12.31
N MET A 10 -15.16 15.10 -12.94
CA MET A 10 -14.66 14.57 -14.20
C MET A 10 -14.51 15.69 -15.24
N ALA A 11 -13.28 16.07 -15.52
CA ALA A 11 -12.86 16.55 -16.84
C ALA A 11 -11.34 16.51 -16.93
N VAL A 12 -10.82 15.61 -17.75
CA VAL A 12 -9.91 15.90 -18.87
C VAL A 12 -9.44 14.55 -19.43
N MET A 13 -9.97 14.23 -20.60
CA MET A 13 -9.31 13.32 -21.53
C MET A 13 -7.96 13.94 -21.91
N CYS A 14 -6.87 13.26 -21.57
CA CYS A 14 -5.63 13.35 -22.33
C CYS A 14 -5.27 11.94 -22.78
N THR A 15 -5.46 11.71 -24.07
CA THR A 15 -4.96 10.58 -24.83
C THR A 15 -3.44 10.51 -24.71
N GLN A 16 -2.93 9.54 -23.96
CA GLN A 16 -1.59 9.02 -24.18
C GLN A 16 -1.68 7.50 -24.26
N THR A 17 -1.55 7.02 -25.48
CA THR A 17 -1.25 5.64 -25.81
C THR A 17 0.04 5.24 -25.10
N ILE A 18 -0.07 4.56 -23.97
CA ILE A 18 1.07 3.89 -23.34
C ILE A 18 0.77 2.40 -23.36
N ASP A 19 1.39 1.79 -24.36
CA ASP A 19 1.84 0.42 -24.48
C ASP A 19 0.96 -0.74 -24.01
N ALA A 20 0.66 -1.58 -24.99
CA ALA A 20 0.02 -2.87 -24.90
C ALA A 20 0.92 -3.99 -24.32
N GLN A 21 1.86 -3.68 -23.42
CA GLN A 21 2.57 -4.68 -22.60
C GLN A 21 1.79 -5.02 -21.31
N ARG A 22 0.47 -5.09 -21.41
CA ARG A 22 -0.49 -5.20 -20.29
C ARG A 22 -0.80 -6.66 -19.94
N LYS A 23 0.20 -7.43 -19.50
CA LYS A 23 -0.05 -8.65 -18.67
C LYS A 23 1.18 -9.19 -17.92
N GLY A 24 2.08 -8.31 -17.50
CA GLY A 24 3.05 -8.61 -16.45
C GLY A 24 2.80 -7.61 -15.33
N GLY A 25 2.20 -8.03 -14.22
CA GLY A 25 1.77 -7.12 -13.16
C GLY A 25 2.89 -6.18 -12.74
N GLU A 26 2.71 -4.87 -12.99
CA GLU A 26 3.61 -3.83 -12.53
C GLU A 26 3.92 -4.08 -11.06
N LYS A 27 5.21 -4.10 -10.72
CA LYS A 27 5.63 -4.20 -9.32
C LYS A 27 5.07 -2.96 -8.63
N ARG A 28 4.08 -3.16 -7.75
CA ARG A 28 3.51 -2.07 -6.95
C ARG A 28 4.62 -1.29 -6.27
N THR A 29 4.63 0.02 -6.43
CA THR A 29 5.60 0.89 -5.77
C THR A 29 5.29 1.01 -4.27
N PRO A 30 6.26 1.37 -3.42
CA PRO A 30 6.02 1.70 -2.01
C PRO A 30 4.87 2.69 -1.83
N GLU A 31 4.84 3.75 -2.64
CA GLU A 31 3.83 4.81 -2.60
C GLU A 31 2.44 4.27 -2.92
N GLN A 32 2.31 3.43 -3.94
CA GLN A 32 1.04 2.78 -4.30
C GLN A 32 0.57 1.81 -3.20
N MET A 33 1.47 1.18 -2.45
CA MET A 33 1.09 0.34 -1.31
C MET A 33 0.53 1.19 -0.18
N VAL A 34 1.20 2.28 0.17
CA VAL A 34 0.75 3.20 1.23
C VAL A 34 -0.58 3.85 0.87
N GLU A 35 -0.75 4.31 -0.36
CA GLU A 35 -2.02 4.90 -0.83
C GLU A 35 -3.19 3.90 -0.70
N ASN A 36 -2.96 2.62 -0.96
CA ASN A 36 -3.99 1.59 -0.77
C ASN A 36 -4.27 1.29 0.71
N LEU A 37 -3.29 1.46 1.59
CA LEU A 37 -3.48 1.33 3.03
C LEU A 37 -4.21 2.54 3.59
N ASP A 38 -3.84 3.74 3.17
CA ASP A 38 -4.49 4.98 3.56
C ASP A 38 -5.98 4.97 3.23
N LYS A 39 -6.34 4.64 1.98
CA LYS A 39 -7.76 4.52 1.55
C LYS A 39 -8.62 3.58 2.38
N LYS A 40 -8.02 2.70 3.17
CA LYS A 40 -8.73 1.67 3.96
C LYS A 40 -8.61 1.87 5.47
N LEU A 41 -7.53 2.50 5.91
CA LEU A 41 -7.20 2.71 7.32
C LEU A 41 -7.36 4.16 7.77
N ASP A 42 -7.55 5.09 6.83
CA ASP A 42 -7.58 6.53 7.05
C ASP A 42 -6.32 6.96 7.84
N LEU A 43 -5.15 6.79 7.21
CA LEU A 43 -3.87 7.05 7.86
C LEU A 43 -3.68 8.57 8.03
N THR A 44 -2.91 8.94 9.05
CA THR A 44 -2.43 10.32 9.17
C THR A 44 -1.20 10.52 8.29
N ASP A 45 -0.95 11.74 7.79
CA ASP A 45 0.24 12.02 6.95
C ASP A 45 1.56 11.63 7.60
N GLU A 46 1.61 11.65 8.95
CA GLU A 46 2.79 11.22 9.68
C GLU A 46 2.96 9.70 9.62
N GLN A 47 1.87 8.94 9.83
CA GLN A 47 1.86 7.49 9.63
C GLN A 47 2.18 7.12 8.17
N GLU A 48 1.63 7.83 7.18
CA GLU A 48 1.93 7.60 5.77
C GLU A 48 3.40 7.76 5.44
N LYS A 49 4.03 8.84 5.91
CA LYS A 49 5.46 9.08 5.69
C LYS A 49 6.32 7.98 6.31
N GLN A 50 6.00 7.58 7.54
CA GLN A 50 6.73 6.52 8.24
C GLN A 50 6.54 5.16 7.55
N ILE A 51 5.32 4.80 7.18
CA ILE A 51 5.01 3.55 6.47
C ILE A 51 5.65 3.54 5.08
N THR A 52 5.68 4.68 4.38
CA THR A 52 6.34 4.81 3.07
C THR A 52 7.84 4.55 3.18
N ALA A 53 8.49 5.11 4.20
CA ALA A 53 9.91 4.86 4.47
C ALA A 53 10.16 3.36 4.74
N LEU A 54 9.34 2.72 5.59
CA LEU A 54 9.45 1.29 5.87
C LEU A 54 9.31 0.42 4.61
N TYR A 55 8.36 0.74 3.72
CA TYR A 55 8.25 0.04 2.45
C TYR A 55 9.46 0.31 1.55
N LYS A 56 9.92 1.56 1.42
CA LYS A 56 11.12 1.89 0.62
C LYS A 56 12.33 1.08 1.06
N ASP A 57 12.59 1.02 2.35
CA ASP A 57 13.69 0.24 2.91
C ASP A 57 13.54 -1.25 2.59
N PHE A 58 12.34 -1.81 2.75
CA PHE A 58 12.04 -3.20 2.41
C PHE A 58 12.25 -3.51 0.92
N PHE A 59 11.85 -2.60 0.04
CA PHE A 59 12.00 -2.76 -1.42
C PHE A 59 13.44 -2.58 -1.90
N ASN A 60 14.21 -1.71 -1.23
CA ASN A 60 15.63 -1.52 -1.50
C ASN A 60 16.47 -2.70 -0.99
N GLN A 61 16.00 -3.39 0.06
CA GLN A 61 16.66 -4.57 0.57
C GLN A 61 16.54 -5.75 -0.42
N LYS A 62 17.69 -6.32 -0.81
CA LYS A 62 17.72 -7.60 -1.53
C LYS A 62 17.44 -8.74 -0.56
N VAL A 63 16.17 -9.12 -0.43
CA VAL A 63 15.75 -10.24 0.41
C VAL A 63 15.62 -11.51 -0.42
N SER A 64 16.21 -12.62 0.06
CA SER A 64 16.04 -13.95 -0.54
C SER A 64 14.56 -14.36 -0.51
N ARG A 65 14.15 -15.32 -1.35
CA ARG A 65 12.74 -15.77 -1.34
C ARG A 65 12.34 -16.42 0.00
N GLU A 66 13.28 -17.07 0.65
CA GLU A 66 13.11 -17.77 1.93
C GLU A 66 12.91 -16.77 3.07
N ASP A 67 13.76 -15.74 3.11
CA ASP A 67 13.71 -14.70 4.14
C ASP A 67 12.60 -13.67 3.89
N ARG A 68 12.05 -13.63 2.68
CA ARG A 68 11.05 -12.63 2.28
C ARG A 68 9.81 -12.71 3.16
N LYS A 69 9.39 -13.92 3.56
CA LYS A 69 8.24 -14.09 4.46
C LYS A 69 8.54 -13.47 5.83
N ALA A 70 9.66 -13.85 6.43
CA ALA A 70 10.09 -13.34 7.73
C ALA A 70 10.25 -11.81 7.72
N LYS A 71 10.88 -11.24 6.69
CA LYS A 71 11.04 -9.79 6.52
C LYS A 71 9.72 -9.07 6.29
N MET A 72 8.78 -9.69 5.59
CA MET A 72 7.44 -9.12 5.41
C MET A 72 6.64 -9.16 6.71
N ASP A 73 6.79 -10.21 7.53
CA ASP A 73 6.17 -10.26 8.86
C ASP A 73 6.79 -9.24 9.82
N GLU A 74 8.12 -9.02 9.77
CA GLU A 74 8.81 -7.95 10.50
C GLU A 74 8.29 -6.56 10.08
N LEU A 75 8.14 -6.32 8.78
CA LEU A 75 7.57 -5.08 8.24
C LEU A 75 6.12 -4.88 8.71
N ASN A 76 5.29 -5.91 8.63
CA ASN A 76 3.90 -5.85 9.09
C ASN A 76 3.80 -5.55 10.59
N SER A 77 4.70 -6.10 11.40
CA SER A 77 4.78 -5.80 12.84
C SER A 77 5.11 -4.32 13.07
N LYS A 78 6.13 -3.80 12.38
CA LYS A 78 6.52 -2.37 12.45
C LYS A 78 5.37 -1.46 12.04
N ILE A 79 4.68 -1.77 10.94
CA ILE A 79 3.49 -1.01 10.51
C ILE A 79 2.41 -1.08 11.57
N SER A 80 2.10 -2.27 12.10
CA SER A 80 1.06 -2.44 13.13
C SER A 80 1.35 -1.62 14.38
N SER A 81 2.60 -1.50 14.82
CA SER A 81 2.99 -0.64 15.95
C SER A 81 2.74 0.86 15.71
N LEU A 82 2.68 1.29 14.44
CA LEU A 82 2.36 2.67 14.07
C LEU A 82 0.85 2.92 13.93
N LEU A 83 0.04 1.86 13.87
CA LEU A 83 -1.41 1.93 13.72
C LEU A 83 -2.12 1.94 15.08
N THR A 84 -3.29 2.58 15.13
CA THR A 84 -4.20 2.46 16.28
C THR A 84 -4.85 1.06 16.31
N ASP A 85 -5.42 0.66 17.45
CA ASP A 85 -6.02 -0.69 17.58
C ASP A 85 -7.19 -0.92 16.61
N GLU A 86 -7.97 0.12 16.32
CA GLU A 86 -9.02 0.08 15.29
C GLU A 86 -8.44 -0.11 13.87
N GLN A 87 -7.32 0.55 13.57
CA GLN A 87 -6.63 0.43 12.28
C GLN A 87 -5.95 -0.94 12.14
N LYS A 88 -5.36 -1.48 13.21
CA LYS A 88 -4.76 -2.83 13.23
C LYS A 88 -5.79 -3.90 12.90
N ALA A 89 -6.98 -3.84 13.50
CA ALA A 89 -8.05 -4.80 13.23
C ALA A 89 -8.45 -4.82 11.74
N LYS A 90 -8.54 -3.65 11.10
CA LYS A 90 -8.77 -3.53 9.65
C LYS A 90 -7.56 -4.07 8.86
N PHE A 91 -6.34 -3.77 9.29
CA PHE A 91 -5.11 -4.24 8.64
C PHE A 91 -4.97 -5.77 8.65
N ASP A 92 -5.24 -6.41 9.79
CA ASP A 92 -5.20 -7.86 9.92
C ASP A 92 -6.26 -8.54 9.05
N LYS A 93 -7.47 -7.98 9.02
CA LYS A 93 -8.53 -8.45 8.13
C LYS A 93 -8.06 -8.42 6.67
N MET A 94 -7.44 -7.33 6.23
CA MET A 94 -6.89 -7.21 4.88
C MET A 94 -5.74 -8.18 4.57
N LYS A 95 -4.90 -8.50 5.56
CA LYS A 95 -3.81 -9.48 5.41
C LYS A 95 -4.36 -10.90 5.28
N SER A 96 -5.40 -11.22 6.05
CA SER A 96 -6.05 -12.53 6.06
C SER A 96 -6.93 -12.77 4.84
N GLU A 97 -7.49 -11.71 4.24
CA GLU A 97 -8.39 -11.84 3.11
C GLU A 97 -7.62 -12.34 1.88
N PRO A 98 -7.89 -13.56 1.38
CA PRO A 98 -7.21 -14.06 0.21
C PRO A 98 -7.55 -13.12 -0.93
N ARG A 99 -6.53 -12.59 -1.62
CA ARG A 99 -6.74 -11.84 -2.86
C ARG A 99 -7.55 -12.75 -3.77
N LYS A 100 -8.84 -12.46 -3.95
CA LYS A 100 -9.70 -13.18 -4.91
C LYS A 100 -8.98 -13.09 -6.25
N ARG A 101 -8.28 -14.17 -6.61
CA ARG A 101 -7.78 -14.35 -7.97
C ARG A 101 -9.05 -14.60 -8.76
N VAL A 102 -9.59 -13.55 -9.36
CA VAL A 102 -10.58 -13.70 -10.43
C VAL A 102 -9.85 -14.52 -11.48
N ARG A 103 -10.22 -15.81 -11.58
CA ARG A 103 -9.67 -16.76 -12.54
C ARG A 103 -10.20 -16.42 -13.93
#